data_AF-A0A2A5DKU1-F1
#
_entry.id   AF-A0A2A5DKU1-F1
#
_cell.length_a   1.000
_cell.length_b   1.000
_cell.length_c   1.000
_cell.angle_alpha   90.00
_cell.angle_beta   90.00
_cell.angle_gamma   90.00
#
_symmetry.space_group_name_H-M   'P 1'
#
loop_
_entity.id
_entity.type
_entity.pdbx_description
1 polymer ?
#
loop_
_entity_poly.entity_id
_entity_poly.type
_entity_poly.pdbx_seq_one_letter_code
_entity_poly.pdbx_strand_id
1 'polypeptide(L)'
;MRYFLSGAIRNMLPIAVAISIPILFLGCGQLADPNQIIIAKYQDESIRRAKIKKVLREMTDEERPLIQSRDDLLKVLETYLDNRIKADVAKQLREAGSIEVPREYAARVYYSIHPEFINLDKVADPSAMNVSKADLAALQAEVEFGIDDELDKLYAEAAIQFKVREYIENRMGTITEEEFRQEYEVRKAGLVKYEIIEFDALRFSSVSQAADVRRRIDAGEDFGALLEAMFAVDRNSVQRSAFENNLTNPKFGRFWYTVTGCKQHENNIDKIAHGYDPLLGRKLVRKKIGQ
;
A
#
# COMPACT_ATOMS: atom_id res chain seq x y z
N MET A 1 -10.05 -19.38 -76.79
CA MET A 1 -9.74 -18.11 -76.09
C MET A 1 -9.17 -18.44 -74.72
N ARG A 2 -7.93 -18.00 -74.45
CA ARG A 2 -7.26 -17.79 -73.13
C ARG A 2 -7.34 -18.95 -72.11
N TYR A 3 -6.29 -19.77 -71.92
CA TYR A 3 -5.09 -19.53 -71.06
C TYR A 3 -5.48 -19.14 -69.61
N PHE A 4 -5.02 -19.75 -68.50
CA PHE A 4 -4.02 -20.79 -68.24
C PHE A 4 -4.27 -21.38 -66.83
N LEU A 5 -3.91 -22.66 -66.66
CA LEU A 5 -3.92 -23.51 -65.44
C LEU A 5 -3.10 -22.93 -64.28
N SER A 6 -3.59 -22.98 -63.03
CA SER A 6 -3.43 -24.03 -62.00
C SER A 6 -1.97 -24.34 -61.60
N GLY A 7 -1.76 -24.45 -60.29
CA GLY A 7 -0.46 -24.47 -59.62
C GLY A 7 0.49 -25.62 -59.97
N ALA A 8 1.78 -25.36 -59.69
CA ALA A 8 2.83 -26.34 -59.46
C ALA A 8 3.94 -25.61 -58.66
N ILE A 9 4.20 -25.98 -57.40
CA ILE A 9 5.30 -26.88 -56.97
C ILE A 9 6.65 -26.50 -57.59
N ARG A 10 7.63 -26.15 -56.73
CA ARG A 10 9.11 -26.26 -56.85
C ARG A 10 9.69 -25.35 -55.74
N ASN A 11 10.65 -25.69 -54.88
CA ASN A 11 11.63 -26.78 -54.80
C ASN A 11 12.13 -26.86 -53.33
N MET A 12 12.36 -28.06 -52.83
CA MET A 12 12.98 -28.33 -51.53
C MET A 12 14.50 -28.55 -51.67
N LEU A 13 15.28 -27.78 -50.88
CA LEU A 13 16.63 -28.02 -50.32
C LEU A 13 17.82 -28.27 -51.29
N PRO A 14 19.12 -28.03 -50.92
CA PRO A 14 19.68 -28.12 -49.56
C PRO A 14 20.84 -27.14 -49.15
N ILE A 15 21.23 -27.23 -47.86
CA ILE A 15 22.53 -26.91 -47.20
C ILE A 15 22.85 -25.45 -46.76
N ALA A 16 22.79 -25.30 -45.41
CA ALA A 16 23.65 -24.60 -44.45
C ALA A 16 24.66 -23.51 -44.91
N VAL A 17 24.71 -22.40 -44.17
CA VAL A 17 25.86 -21.97 -43.34
C VAL A 17 25.36 -20.89 -42.35
N ALA A 18 25.77 -21.05 -41.09
CA ALA A 18 25.49 -20.16 -39.99
C ALA A 18 26.10 -18.76 -40.20
N ILE A 19 25.29 -17.71 -40.01
CA ILE A 19 25.77 -16.41 -39.54
C ILE A 19 25.02 -16.13 -38.25
N SER A 20 25.70 -16.47 -37.16
CA SER A 20 25.38 -16.12 -35.79
C SER A 20 25.12 -14.63 -35.67
N ILE A 21 23.92 -14.30 -35.24
CA ILE A 21 23.43 -13.01 -34.76
C ILE A 21 24.37 -12.46 -33.66
N PRO A 22 24.93 -11.25 -33.81
CA PRO A 22 25.27 -10.42 -32.67
C PRO A 22 24.32 -9.21 -32.67
N ILE A 23 23.04 -9.45 -32.37
CA ILE A 23 22.08 -8.42 -31.98
C ILE A 23 21.77 -8.67 -30.51
N LEU A 24 22.75 -8.43 -29.64
CA LEU A 24 22.58 -8.52 -28.19
C LEU A 24 23.20 -7.34 -27.45
N PHE A 25 23.23 -6.14 -28.02
CA PHE A 25 23.60 -4.92 -27.26
C PHE A 25 22.88 -3.64 -27.70
N LEU A 26 21.63 -3.73 -28.17
CA LEU A 26 20.76 -2.58 -28.38
C LEU A 26 19.39 -2.88 -27.76
N GLY A 27 19.22 -2.61 -26.46
CA GLY A 27 17.90 -2.81 -25.84
C GLY A 27 17.75 -2.45 -24.37
N CYS A 28 18.83 -2.37 -23.58
CA CYS A 28 18.70 -1.99 -22.16
C CYS A 28 18.56 -0.48 -21.91
N GLY A 29 18.60 0.36 -22.95
CA GLY A 29 18.44 1.81 -22.83
C GLY A 29 16.99 2.30 -22.85
N GLN A 30 16.06 1.57 -23.49
CA GLN A 30 14.66 2.00 -23.61
C GLN A 30 13.78 1.62 -22.41
N LEU A 31 14.12 0.56 -21.68
CA LEU A 31 13.36 0.13 -20.50
C LEU A 31 13.64 0.98 -19.24
N ALA A 32 14.64 1.86 -19.28
CA ALA A 32 15.01 2.70 -18.14
C ALA A 32 14.52 4.16 -18.25
N ASP A 33 14.01 4.61 -19.42
CA ASP A 33 13.56 5.99 -19.60
C ASP A 33 12.27 6.26 -18.81
N PRO A 34 12.29 7.11 -17.76
CA PRO A 34 11.10 7.43 -16.98
C PRO A 34 9.97 8.07 -17.81
N ASN A 35 10.28 8.61 -18.99
CA ASN A 35 9.28 9.20 -19.89
C ASN A 35 8.48 8.13 -20.65
N GLN A 36 8.97 6.90 -20.78
CA GLN A 36 8.24 5.86 -21.52
C GLN A 36 7.39 4.97 -20.61
N ILE A 37 7.68 4.94 -19.31
CA ILE A 37 6.97 4.11 -18.33
C ILE A 37 5.66 4.79 -17.92
N ILE A 38 4.53 4.26 -18.39
CA ILE A 38 3.18 4.66 -17.96
C ILE A 38 2.88 3.96 -16.64
N ILE A 39 2.45 4.73 -15.64
CA ILE A 39 2.18 4.24 -14.28
C ILE A 39 0.70 4.37 -13.89
N ALA A 40 -0.04 5.28 -14.53
CA ALA A 40 -1.48 5.43 -14.36
C ALA A 40 -2.10 6.06 -15.61
N LYS A 41 -3.43 5.97 -15.73
CA LYS A 41 -4.22 6.73 -16.70
C LYS A 41 -5.32 7.44 -15.94
N TYR A 42 -5.54 8.70 -16.28
CA TYR A 42 -6.64 9.49 -15.74
C TYR A 42 -7.32 10.22 -16.91
N GLN A 43 -8.60 9.90 -17.11
CA GLN A 43 -9.33 10.28 -18.33
C GLN A 43 -8.53 9.86 -19.58
N ASP A 44 -8.25 10.79 -20.49
CA ASP A 44 -7.46 10.54 -21.70
C ASP A 44 -5.94 10.74 -21.51
N GLU A 45 -5.48 11.17 -20.32
CA GLU A 45 -4.07 11.42 -20.05
C GLU A 45 -3.37 10.17 -19.49
N SER A 46 -2.24 9.80 -20.11
CA SER A 46 -1.35 8.77 -19.57
C SER A 46 -0.29 9.41 -18.66
N ILE A 47 -0.35 9.09 -17.37
CA ILE A 47 0.61 9.57 -16.38
C ILE A 47 1.85 8.68 -16.42
N ARG A 48 2.99 9.32 -16.67
CA ARG A 48 4.30 8.68 -16.82
C ARG A 48 5.14 8.83 -15.56
N ARG A 49 6.11 7.95 -15.34
CA ARG A 49 7.01 7.98 -14.18
C ARG A 49 7.79 9.31 -14.07
N ALA A 50 8.13 9.92 -15.20
CA ALA A 50 8.76 11.25 -15.24
C ALA A 50 7.88 12.35 -14.61
N LYS A 51 6.55 12.27 -14.75
CA LYS A 51 5.61 13.25 -14.18
C LYS A 51 5.68 13.23 -12.66
N ILE A 52 5.71 12.06 -12.03
CA ILE A 52 5.84 11.94 -10.57
C ILE A 52 7.20 12.42 -10.08
N LYS A 53 8.28 12.15 -10.81
CA LYS A 53 9.59 12.74 -10.49
C LYS A 53 9.57 14.26 -10.56
N LYS A 54 8.82 14.84 -11.51
CA LYS A 54 8.65 16.29 -11.63
C LYS A 54 7.87 16.84 -10.43
N VAL A 55 6.73 16.24 -10.09
CA VAL A 55 5.92 16.61 -8.92
C VAL A 55 6.78 16.61 -7.65
N LEU A 56 7.54 15.55 -7.40
CA LEU A 56 8.42 15.47 -6.22
C LEU A 56 9.48 16.58 -6.15
N ARG A 57 9.94 17.09 -7.29
CA ARG A 57 10.91 18.19 -7.34
C ARG A 57 10.26 19.55 -7.13
N GLU A 58 8.99 19.67 -7.48
CA GLU A 58 8.20 20.91 -7.35
C GLU A 58 7.62 21.07 -5.95
N MET A 59 7.47 19.97 -5.19
CA MET A 59 7.10 20.02 -3.77
C MET A 59 8.16 20.74 -2.94
N THR A 60 7.71 21.49 -1.93
CA THR A 60 8.59 22.10 -0.93
C THR A 60 9.30 21.02 -0.11
N ASP A 61 10.38 21.39 0.58
CA ASP A 61 11.15 20.44 1.37
C ASP A 61 10.31 19.88 2.54
N GLU A 62 9.37 20.66 3.06
CA GLU A 62 8.42 20.27 4.11
C GLU A 62 7.37 19.28 3.61
N GLU A 63 6.89 19.45 2.38
CA GLU A 63 5.85 18.60 1.79
C GLU A 63 6.41 17.32 1.15
N ARG A 64 7.69 17.32 0.76
CA ARG A 64 8.30 16.22 0.02
C ARG A 64 8.43 14.96 0.88
N PRO A 65 7.75 13.85 0.54
CA PRO A 65 7.82 12.63 1.33
C PRO A 65 9.15 11.90 1.12
N LEU A 66 9.62 11.22 2.17
CA LEU A 66 10.80 10.36 2.10
C LEU A 66 10.43 9.04 1.40
N ILE A 67 10.95 8.82 0.19
CA ILE A 67 10.66 7.62 -0.60
C ILE A 67 11.71 6.55 -0.32
N GLN A 68 11.33 5.50 0.42
CA GLN A 68 12.21 4.36 0.71
C GLN A 68 11.74 3.07 0.03
N SER A 69 10.46 2.98 -0.29
CA SER A 69 9.82 1.80 -0.85
C SER A 69 9.00 2.12 -2.10
N ARG A 70 8.55 1.06 -2.79
CA ARG A 70 7.60 1.18 -3.90
C ARG A 70 6.24 1.71 -3.40
N ASP A 71 5.84 1.35 -2.19
CA ASP A 71 4.56 1.76 -1.61
C ASP A 71 4.55 3.26 -1.30
N ASP A 72 5.69 3.83 -0.90
CA ASP A 72 5.81 5.28 -0.72
C ASP A 72 5.62 6.03 -2.04
N LEU A 73 6.18 5.50 -3.13
CA LEU A 73 5.97 6.06 -4.46
C LEU A 73 4.51 5.93 -4.93
N LEU A 74 3.83 4.85 -4.54
CA LEU A 74 2.41 4.65 -4.83
C LEU A 74 1.56 5.69 -4.11
N LYS A 75 1.81 5.94 -2.82
CA LYS A 75 1.12 6.98 -2.04
C LYS A 75 1.26 8.36 -2.68
N VAL A 76 2.46 8.71 -3.17
CA VAL A 76 2.68 9.97 -3.90
C VAL A 76 1.81 10.05 -5.15
N LEU A 77 1.73 8.96 -5.91
CA LEU A 77 0.88 8.89 -7.11
C LEU A 77 -0.60 9.01 -6.74
N GLU A 78 -1.05 8.34 -5.69
CA GLU A 78 -2.42 8.42 -5.17
C GLU A 78 -2.75 9.86 -4.75
N THR A 79 -1.92 10.49 -3.93
CA THR A 79 -2.12 11.89 -3.52
C THR A 79 -2.15 12.84 -4.73
N TYR A 80 -1.26 12.63 -5.70
CA TYR A 80 -1.26 13.43 -6.94
C TYR A 80 -2.57 13.28 -7.73
N LEU A 81 -3.04 12.05 -7.90
CA LEU A 81 -4.30 11.75 -8.59
C LEU A 81 -5.50 12.33 -7.85
N ASP A 82 -5.56 12.15 -6.54
CA ASP A 82 -6.61 12.66 -5.68
C ASP A 82 -6.70 14.19 -5.77
N ASN A 83 -5.57 14.89 -5.64
CA ASN A 83 -5.54 16.34 -5.74
C ASN A 83 -6.01 16.82 -7.11
N ARG A 84 -5.64 16.11 -8.17
CA ARG A 84 -6.09 16.42 -9.53
C ARG A 84 -7.60 16.22 -9.71
N ILE A 85 -8.13 15.10 -9.23
CA ILE A 85 -9.57 14.82 -9.26
C ILE A 85 -10.34 15.90 -8.51
N LYS A 86 -9.88 16.26 -7.30
CA LYS A 86 -10.51 17.31 -6.48
C LYS A 86 -10.49 18.66 -7.19
N ALA A 87 -9.37 19.04 -7.79
CA ALA A 87 -9.25 20.29 -8.53
C ALA A 87 -10.20 20.35 -9.74
N ASP A 88 -10.31 19.27 -10.51
CA ASP A 88 -11.23 19.20 -11.65
C ASP A 88 -12.70 19.34 -11.20
N VAL A 89 -13.08 18.64 -10.12
CA VAL A 89 -14.45 18.73 -9.56
C VAL A 89 -14.73 20.13 -9.02
N ALA A 90 -13.77 20.73 -8.32
CA ALA A 90 -13.89 22.08 -7.79
C ALA A 90 -14.06 23.12 -8.89
N LYS A 91 -13.28 23.01 -9.97
CA LYS A 91 -13.41 23.87 -11.14
C LYS A 91 -14.81 23.77 -11.75
N GLN A 92 -15.32 22.56 -11.97
CA GLN A 92 -16.67 22.36 -12.53
C GLN A 92 -17.76 22.98 -11.65
N LEU A 93 -17.68 22.77 -10.32
CA LEU A 93 -18.68 23.31 -9.38
C LEU A 93 -18.59 24.83 -9.25
N ARG A 94 -17.39 25.40 -9.34
CA ARG A 94 -17.16 26.85 -9.34
C ARG A 94 -17.71 27.50 -10.61
N GLU A 95 -17.43 26.93 -11.79
CA GLU A 95 -17.97 27.40 -13.07
C GLU A 95 -19.51 27.30 -13.11
N ALA A 96 -20.09 26.29 -12.46
CA ALA A 96 -21.52 26.14 -12.30
C ALA A 96 -22.14 27.05 -11.20
N GLY A 97 -21.33 27.79 -10.43
CA GLY A 97 -21.79 28.62 -9.32
C GLY A 97 -22.38 27.85 -8.13
N SER A 98 -22.09 26.54 -8.02
CA SER A 98 -22.63 25.68 -6.96
C SER A 98 -21.85 25.78 -5.64
N ILE A 99 -20.60 26.24 -5.71
CA ILE A 99 -19.75 26.52 -4.56
C ILE A 99 -19.10 27.89 -4.74
N GLU A 100 -18.97 28.63 -3.65
CA GLU A 100 -18.30 29.93 -3.61
C GLU A 100 -17.46 30.01 -2.34
N VAL A 101 -16.18 30.35 -2.51
CA VAL A 101 -15.25 30.59 -1.41
C VAL A 101 -14.78 32.04 -1.49
N PRO A 102 -15.06 32.87 -0.49
CA PRO A 102 -14.58 34.25 -0.45
C PRO A 102 -13.06 34.29 -0.35
N ARG A 103 -12.41 35.13 -1.16
CA ARG A 103 -10.95 35.27 -1.16
C ARG A 103 -10.42 35.77 0.18
N GLU A 104 -11.18 36.59 0.89
CA GLU A 104 -10.83 37.09 2.22
C GLU A 104 -10.69 35.94 3.23
N TYR A 105 -11.39 34.83 3.03
CA TYR A 105 -11.22 33.65 3.86
C TYR A 105 -9.89 32.95 3.59
N ALA A 106 -9.53 32.78 2.31
CA ALA A 106 -8.22 32.24 1.91
C ALA A 106 -7.07 33.11 2.44
N ALA A 107 -7.20 34.44 2.36
CA ALA A 107 -6.21 35.37 2.91
C ALA A 107 -6.02 35.19 4.42
N ARG A 108 -7.11 35.01 5.19
CA ARG A 108 -7.02 34.73 6.63
C ARG A 108 -6.30 33.42 6.93
N VAL A 109 -6.54 32.38 6.13
CA VAL A 109 -5.85 31.09 6.27
C VAL A 109 -4.37 31.26 5.99
N TYR A 110 -4.01 31.85 4.85
CA TYR A 110 -2.63 32.13 4.47
C TYR A 110 -1.87 32.90 5.58
N TYR A 111 -2.44 34.00 6.07
CA TYR A 111 -1.82 34.79 7.13
C TYR A 111 -1.78 34.12 8.51
N SER A 112 -2.60 33.10 8.75
CA SER A 112 -2.50 32.31 9.98
C SER A 112 -1.28 31.39 9.98
N ILE A 113 -0.82 30.98 8.78
CA ILE A 113 0.38 30.18 8.55
C ILE A 113 1.60 31.08 8.43
N HIS A 114 1.44 32.23 7.76
CA HIS A 114 2.48 33.23 7.49
C HIS A 114 2.19 34.59 8.15
N PRO A 115 2.23 34.69 9.50
CA PRO A 115 1.93 35.93 10.20
C PRO A 115 2.91 37.08 9.87
N GLU A 116 4.12 36.75 9.40
CA GLU A 116 5.13 37.72 8.97
C GLU A 116 4.68 38.62 7.81
N PHE A 117 3.71 38.16 7.01
CA PHE A 117 3.24 38.89 5.82
C PHE A 117 1.96 39.71 6.05
N ILE A 118 1.34 39.67 7.24
CA ILE A 118 0.04 40.32 7.55
C ILE A 118 -0.01 41.83 7.24
N ASN A 119 1.12 42.52 7.29
CA ASN A 119 1.19 43.97 7.05
C ASN A 119 2.04 44.34 5.83
N LEU A 120 2.41 43.35 5.00
CA LEU A 120 3.26 43.60 3.82
C LEU A 120 2.56 44.50 2.79
N ASP A 121 1.23 44.42 2.71
CA ASP A 121 0.36 45.28 1.91
C ASP A 121 0.39 46.75 2.36
N LYS A 122 0.67 47.01 3.64
CA LYS A 122 0.74 48.36 4.24
C LYS A 122 2.13 49.00 4.12
N VAL A 123 3.14 48.25 3.68
CA VAL A 123 4.49 48.78 3.47
C VAL A 123 4.52 49.55 2.14
N ALA A 124 4.38 50.88 2.22
CA ALA A 124 4.45 51.76 1.06
C ALA A 124 5.89 52.19 0.69
N ASP A 125 6.81 52.17 1.65
CA ASP A 125 8.23 52.54 1.46
C ASP A 125 9.15 51.31 1.63
N PRO A 126 9.77 50.83 0.54
CA PRO A 126 10.75 49.73 0.59
C PRO A 126 11.93 49.97 1.54
N SER A 127 12.26 51.25 1.79
CA SER A 127 13.34 51.65 2.70
C SER A 127 13.07 51.21 4.14
N ALA A 128 11.80 51.05 4.52
CA ALA A 128 11.41 50.56 5.85
C ALA A 128 11.83 49.09 6.11
N MET A 129 12.08 48.33 5.04
CA MET A 129 12.51 46.92 5.09
C MET A 129 13.92 46.71 4.55
N ASN A 130 14.65 47.78 4.19
CA ASN A 130 15.94 47.72 3.50
C ASN A 130 15.92 46.88 2.19
N VAL A 131 14.79 46.88 1.48
CA VAL A 131 14.63 46.16 0.20
C VAL A 131 14.46 47.14 -0.96
N SER A 132 14.73 46.71 -2.19
CA SER A 132 14.44 47.54 -3.36
C SER A 132 12.92 47.58 -3.63
N LYS A 133 12.48 48.56 -4.45
CA LYS A 133 11.09 48.59 -4.94
C LYS A 133 10.70 47.30 -5.68
N ALA A 134 11.64 46.73 -6.43
CA ALA A 134 11.40 45.50 -7.18
C ALA A 134 11.21 44.30 -6.25
N ASP A 135 12.03 44.22 -5.19
CA ASP A 135 11.94 43.14 -4.21
C ASP A 135 10.65 43.22 -3.39
N LEU A 136 10.22 44.43 -3.00
CA LEU A 136 8.94 44.62 -2.31
C LEU A 136 7.76 44.18 -3.20
N ALA A 137 7.77 44.56 -4.49
CA ALA A 137 6.74 44.13 -5.43
C ALA A 137 6.75 42.61 -5.66
N ALA A 138 7.94 41.98 -5.68
CA ALA A 138 8.07 40.54 -5.79
C ALA A 138 7.50 39.82 -4.56
N LEU A 139 7.80 40.30 -3.34
CA LEU A 139 7.25 39.76 -2.10
C LEU A 139 5.72 39.91 -2.04
N GLN A 140 5.19 41.06 -2.46
CA GLN A 140 3.73 41.26 -2.52
C GLN A 140 3.08 40.29 -3.53
N ALA A 141 3.69 40.10 -4.69
CA ALA A 141 3.20 39.12 -5.67
C ALA A 141 3.25 37.69 -5.11
N GLU A 142 4.32 37.32 -4.40
CA GLU A 142 4.45 36.02 -3.74
C GLU A 142 3.32 35.77 -2.73
N VAL A 143 2.98 36.78 -1.92
CA VAL A 143 1.83 36.71 -1.00
C VAL A 143 0.52 36.52 -1.76
N GLU A 144 0.29 37.26 -2.84
CA GLU A 144 -0.93 37.08 -3.65
C GLU A 144 -1.02 35.68 -4.26
N PHE A 145 0.10 35.13 -4.76
CA PHE A 145 0.16 33.74 -5.24
C PHE A 145 -0.13 32.74 -4.13
N GLY A 146 0.41 32.95 -2.93
CA GLY A 146 0.13 32.10 -1.78
C GLY A 146 -1.32 32.12 -1.35
N ILE A 147 -1.96 33.29 -1.35
CA ILE A 147 -3.40 33.42 -1.07
C ILE A 147 -4.24 32.69 -2.13
N ASP A 148 -3.86 32.79 -3.40
CA ASP A 148 -4.57 32.11 -4.49
C ASP A 148 -4.39 30.58 -4.42
N ASP A 149 -3.22 30.08 -4.02
CA ASP A 149 -2.99 28.65 -3.77
C ASP A 149 -3.87 28.12 -2.62
N GLU A 150 -3.98 28.88 -1.52
CA GLU A 150 -4.89 28.55 -0.42
C GLU A 150 -6.36 28.62 -0.86
N LEU A 151 -6.71 29.56 -1.74
CA LEU A 151 -8.05 29.64 -2.30
C LEU A 151 -8.40 28.38 -3.11
N ASP A 152 -7.48 27.90 -3.94
CA ASP A 152 -7.67 26.69 -4.73
C ASP A 152 -7.81 25.44 -3.85
N LYS A 153 -7.03 25.34 -2.76
CA LYS A 153 -7.19 24.28 -1.75
C LYS A 153 -8.57 24.31 -1.09
N LEU A 154 -9.03 25.50 -0.69
CA LEU A 154 -10.34 25.67 -0.07
C LEU A 154 -11.49 25.33 -1.04
N TYR A 155 -11.35 25.67 -2.33
CA TYR A 155 -12.31 25.25 -3.35
C TYR A 155 -12.33 23.72 -3.51
N ALA A 156 -11.17 23.06 -3.50
CA ALA A 156 -11.08 21.60 -3.54
C ALA A 156 -11.79 20.95 -2.33
N GLU A 157 -11.63 21.50 -1.14
CA GLU A 157 -12.32 21.03 0.07
C GLU A 157 -13.83 21.26 0.01
N ALA A 158 -14.26 22.46 -0.39
CA ALA A 158 -15.67 22.81 -0.54
C ALA A 158 -16.36 21.90 -1.57
N ALA A 159 -15.67 21.55 -2.65
CA ALA A 159 -16.15 20.64 -3.68
C ALA A 159 -16.40 19.22 -3.13
N ILE A 160 -15.47 18.70 -2.31
CA ILE A 160 -15.66 17.40 -1.65
C ILE A 160 -16.87 17.47 -0.72
N GLN A 161 -16.96 18.50 0.12
CA GLN A 161 -18.08 18.65 1.05
C GLN A 161 -19.43 18.73 0.33
N PHE A 162 -19.47 19.44 -0.80
CA PHE A 162 -20.64 19.51 -1.67
C PHE A 162 -21.01 18.13 -2.20
N LYS A 163 -20.06 17.38 -2.77
CA LYS A 163 -20.31 16.04 -3.32
C LYS A 163 -20.70 15.03 -2.26
N VAL A 164 -20.10 15.09 -1.07
CA VAL A 164 -20.50 14.25 0.06
C VAL A 164 -21.93 14.56 0.48
N ARG A 165 -22.31 15.84 0.56
CA ARG A 165 -23.68 16.25 0.86
C ARG A 165 -24.66 15.74 -0.19
N GLU A 166 -24.36 15.95 -1.47
CA GLU A 166 -25.16 15.45 -2.60
C GLU A 166 -25.34 13.92 -2.53
N TYR A 167 -24.27 13.19 -2.20
CA TYR A 167 -24.30 11.74 -2.04
C TYR A 167 -25.21 11.28 -0.89
N ILE A 168 -25.17 11.98 0.25
CA ILE A 168 -26.03 11.72 1.41
C ILE A 168 -27.50 12.06 1.10
N GLU A 169 -27.75 13.26 0.57
CA GLU A 169 -29.10 13.76 0.27
C GLU A 169 -29.81 12.87 -0.77
N ASN A 170 -29.08 12.45 -1.79
CA ASN A 170 -29.61 11.56 -2.83
C ASN A 170 -29.66 10.07 -2.40
N ARG A 171 -29.32 9.76 -1.14
CA ARG A 171 -29.27 8.38 -0.61
C ARG A 171 -28.48 7.42 -1.50
N MET A 172 -27.42 7.89 -2.15
CA MET A 172 -26.57 7.08 -3.02
C MET A 172 -25.65 6.12 -2.25
N GLY A 173 -25.76 6.10 -0.92
CA GLY A 173 -24.99 5.32 0.05
C GLY A 173 -25.19 3.80 0.05
N THR A 174 -25.52 3.18 -1.08
CA THR A 174 -25.55 1.73 -1.19
C THR A 174 -24.25 1.25 -1.83
N ILE A 175 -23.31 0.82 -1.00
CA ILE A 175 -22.13 0.07 -1.46
C ILE A 175 -22.63 -1.28 -1.95
N THR A 176 -22.41 -1.59 -3.21
CA THR A 176 -22.77 -2.89 -3.77
C THR A 176 -21.78 -3.96 -3.28
N GLU A 177 -22.23 -5.22 -3.25
CA GLU A 177 -21.36 -6.35 -2.93
C GLU A 177 -20.15 -6.44 -3.88
N GLU A 178 -20.31 -6.00 -5.13
CA GLU A 178 -19.24 -5.99 -6.14
C GLU A 178 -18.17 -4.94 -5.81
N GLU A 179 -18.57 -3.71 -5.47
CA GLU A 179 -17.63 -2.65 -5.04
C GLU A 179 -16.92 -3.03 -3.74
N PHE A 180 -17.65 -3.62 -2.78
CA PHE A 180 -17.06 -4.13 -1.55
C PHE A 180 -16.01 -5.22 -1.82
N ARG A 181 -16.30 -6.14 -2.75
CA ARG A 181 -15.38 -7.20 -3.13
C ARG A 181 -14.13 -6.67 -3.82
N GLN A 182 -14.26 -5.67 -4.70
CA GLN A 182 -13.13 -5.02 -5.34
C GLN A 182 -12.23 -4.34 -4.31
N GLU A 183 -12.81 -3.59 -3.38
CA GLU A 183 -12.07 -2.94 -2.29
C GLU A 183 -11.38 -3.97 -1.39
N TYR A 184 -12.07 -5.06 -1.06
CA TYR A 184 -11.49 -6.17 -0.31
C TYR A 184 -10.29 -6.78 -1.04
N GLU A 185 -10.38 -7.04 -2.34
CA GLU A 185 -9.29 -7.62 -3.13
C GLU A 185 -8.05 -6.73 -3.16
N VAL A 186 -8.22 -5.41 -3.15
CA VAL A 186 -7.13 -4.44 -3.05
C VAL A 186 -6.51 -4.47 -1.65
N ARG A 187 -7.33 -4.50 -0.60
CA ARG A 187 -6.87 -4.35 0.79
C ARG A 187 -6.55 -5.65 1.51
N LYS A 188 -6.92 -6.82 0.99
CA LYS A 188 -6.84 -8.11 1.70
C LYS A 188 -5.43 -8.43 2.22
N ALA A 189 -4.39 -8.00 1.51
CA ALA A 189 -3.00 -8.18 1.92
C ALA A 189 -2.65 -7.40 3.20
N GLY A 190 -3.33 -6.27 3.46
CA GLY A 190 -3.18 -5.46 4.68
C GLY A 190 -4.19 -5.81 5.78
N LEU A 191 -5.20 -6.64 5.49
CA LEU A 191 -6.22 -7.06 6.45
C LEU A 191 -5.82 -8.32 7.25
N VAL A 192 -4.52 -8.65 7.28
CA VAL A 192 -4.01 -9.78 8.05
C VAL A 192 -4.21 -9.50 9.53
N LYS A 193 -5.18 -10.17 10.14
CA LYS A 193 -5.32 -10.22 11.60
C LYS A 193 -4.40 -11.33 12.08
N TYR A 194 -3.35 -10.95 12.79
CA TYR A 194 -2.52 -11.93 13.45
C TYR A 194 -3.27 -12.49 14.66
N GLU A 195 -3.51 -13.80 14.64
CA GLU A 195 -4.08 -14.49 15.79
C GLU A 195 -3.02 -14.60 16.89
N ILE A 196 -3.37 -14.22 18.11
CA ILE A 196 -2.51 -14.38 19.29
C ILE A 196 -3.07 -15.55 20.09
N ILE A 197 -2.21 -16.52 20.39
CA ILE A 197 -2.52 -17.54 21.39
C ILE A 197 -1.64 -17.29 22.60
N GLU A 198 -2.30 -17.18 23.74
CA GLU A 198 -1.70 -17.20 25.06
C GLU A 198 -1.93 -18.57 25.68
N PHE A 199 -0.88 -19.12 26.29
CA PHE A 199 -0.99 -20.38 27.00
C PHE A 199 -0.06 -20.40 28.20
N ASP A 200 -0.51 -21.12 29.21
CA ASP A 200 0.28 -21.49 30.37
C ASP A 200 0.80 -22.92 30.17
N ALA A 201 2.10 -23.12 30.38
CA ALA A 201 2.78 -24.38 30.22
C ALA A 201 3.47 -24.80 31.51
N LEU A 202 3.40 -26.10 31.82
CA LEU A 202 4.18 -26.72 32.88
C LEU A 202 5.45 -27.35 32.30
N ARG A 203 6.60 -26.97 32.86
CA ARG A 203 7.91 -27.49 32.49
C ARG A 203 8.35 -28.54 33.51
N PHE A 204 8.73 -29.70 33.01
CA PHE A 204 9.21 -30.81 33.82
C PHE A 204 10.65 -31.14 33.46
N SER A 205 11.44 -31.56 34.45
CA SER A 205 12.82 -32.03 34.26
C SER A 205 12.87 -33.49 33.76
N SER A 206 11.75 -34.21 33.83
CA SER A 206 11.65 -35.61 33.38
C SER A 206 10.31 -35.93 32.71
N VAL A 207 10.34 -36.90 31.80
CA VAL A 207 9.15 -37.39 31.07
C VAL A 207 8.17 -38.12 31.99
N SER A 208 8.66 -38.82 33.02
CA SER A 208 7.81 -39.51 33.99
C SER A 208 6.93 -38.54 34.77
N GLN A 209 7.50 -37.44 35.28
CA GLN A 209 6.75 -36.39 35.97
C GLN A 209 5.71 -35.74 35.05
N ALA A 210 6.07 -35.46 33.80
CA ALA A 210 5.14 -34.92 32.81
C ALA A 210 3.97 -35.89 32.56
N ALA A 211 4.24 -37.20 32.47
CA ALA A 211 3.22 -38.22 32.26
C ALA A 211 2.30 -38.43 33.48
N ASP A 212 2.83 -38.28 34.70
CA ASP A 212 2.05 -38.33 35.94
C ASP A 212 1.08 -37.15 36.02
N VAL A 213 1.56 -35.93 35.78
CA VAL A 213 0.72 -34.72 35.78
C VAL A 213 -0.30 -34.77 34.63
N ARG A 214 0.09 -35.29 33.45
CA ARG A 214 -0.85 -35.45 32.34
C ARG A 214 -2.01 -36.38 32.70
N ARG A 215 -1.73 -37.52 33.35
CA ARG A 215 -2.78 -38.45 33.80
C ARG A 215 -3.74 -37.82 34.80
N ARG A 216 -3.26 -36.92 35.65
CA ARG A 216 -4.09 -36.16 36.59
C ARG A 216 -5.03 -35.19 35.88
N ILE A 217 -4.53 -34.46 34.88
CA ILE A 217 -5.35 -33.60 34.02
C ILE A 217 -6.40 -34.41 33.27
N ASP A 218 -6.01 -35.54 32.65
CA ASP A 218 -6.93 -36.42 31.93
C ASP A 218 -7.99 -37.05 32.87
N ALA A 219 -7.69 -37.17 34.17
CA ALA A 219 -8.62 -37.61 35.22
C ALA A 219 -9.55 -36.48 35.74
N GLY A 220 -9.44 -35.27 35.19
CA GLY A 220 -10.32 -34.13 35.50
C GLY A 220 -9.79 -33.18 36.57
N GLU A 221 -8.52 -33.29 36.96
CA GLU A 221 -7.92 -32.29 37.86
C GLU A 221 -7.76 -30.94 37.15
N ASP A 222 -8.09 -29.85 37.85
CA ASP A 222 -8.04 -28.50 37.31
C ASP A 222 -6.60 -28.07 36.98
N PHE A 223 -6.40 -27.58 35.76
CA PHE A 223 -5.09 -27.16 35.29
C PHE A 223 -4.57 -25.91 36.01
N GLY A 224 -5.46 -24.99 36.38
CA GLY A 224 -5.11 -23.79 37.16
C GLY A 224 -4.56 -24.13 38.53
N ALA A 225 -5.23 -25.04 39.25
CA ALA A 225 -4.77 -25.54 40.54
C ALA A 225 -3.40 -26.25 40.45
N LEU A 226 -3.16 -26.99 39.37
CA LEU A 226 -1.86 -27.61 39.10
C LEU A 226 -0.76 -26.58 38.82
N LEU A 227 -1.07 -25.51 38.08
CA LEU A 227 -0.13 -24.41 37.84
C LEU A 227 0.30 -23.75 39.16
N GLU A 228 -0.66 -23.41 40.03
CA GLU A 228 -0.37 -22.81 41.33
C GLU A 228 0.47 -23.73 42.22
N ALA A 229 0.10 -25.01 42.30
CA ALA A 229 0.81 -26.00 43.09
C ALA A 229 2.25 -26.21 42.60
N MET A 230 2.47 -26.28 41.28
CA MET A 230 3.82 -26.45 40.72
C MET A 230 4.65 -25.17 40.84
N PHE A 231 4.04 -23.99 40.64
CA PHE A 231 4.70 -22.70 40.84
C PHE A 231 5.19 -22.51 42.29
N ALA A 232 4.40 -22.96 43.26
CA ALA A 232 4.75 -22.90 44.67
C ALA A 232 5.98 -23.78 45.01
N VAL A 233 6.17 -24.88 44.29
CA VAL A 233 7.31 -25.81 44.48
C VAL A 233 8.55 -25.33 43.72
N ASP A 234 8.39 -24.92 42.46
CA ASP A 234 9.45 -24.34 41.65
C ASP A 234 8.86 -23.26 40.73
N ARG A 235 9.32 -22.02 40.90
CA ARG A 235 8.85 -20.89 40.08
C ARG A 235 9.19 -21.04 38.60
N ASN A 236 10.22 -21.81 38.26
CA ASN A 236 10.61 -22.07 36.87
C ASN A 236 9.82 -23.21 36.22
N SER A 237 8.97 -23.89 36.98
CA SER A 237 8.12 -24.98 36.48
C SER A 237 6.89 -24.47 35.72
N VAL A 238 6.54 -23.18 35.84
CA VAL A 238 5.45 -22.55 35.08
C VAL A 238 6.03 -21.56 34.08
N GLN A 239 5.60 -21.69 32.83
CA GLN A 239 5.93 -20.76 31.76
C GLN A 239 4.64 -20.22 31.16
N ARG A 240 4.45 -18.90 31.27
CA ARG A 240 3.45 -18.19 30.47
C ARG A 240 4.08 -17.78 29.16
N SER A 241 3.41 -18.04 28.05
CA SER A 241 3.90 -17.64 26.74
C SER A 241 2.75 -17.24 25.84
N ALA A 242 3.00 -16.18 25.08
CA ALA A 242 2.13 -15.74 24.01
C ALA A 242 2.93 -15.83 22.72
N PHE A 243 2.30 -16.33 21.65
CA PHE A 243 2.86 -16.18 20.32
C PHE A 243 1.79 -15.74 19.34
N GLU A 244 2.24 -14.90 18.44
CA GLU A 244 1.45 -14.34 17.35
C GLU A 244 1.62 -15.23 16.11
N ASN A 245 0.55 -15.41 15.34
CA ASN A 245 0.59 -16.03 14.01
C ASN A 245 1.25 -15.10 12.99
N ASN A 246 2.52 -14.78 13.23
CA ASN A 246 3.29 -13.91 12.36
C ASN A 246 4.04 -14.77 11.32
N LEU A 247 3.58 -14.69 10.06
CA LEU A 247 4.17 -15.42 8.93
C LEU A 247 5.63 -15.03 8.64
N THR A 248 6.11 -13.88 9.15
CA THR A 248 7.51 -13.44 9.02
C THR A 248 8.42 -14.03 10.10
N ASN A 249 7.86 -14.66 11.15
CA ASN A 249 8.62 -15.31 12.22
C ASN A 249 8.40 -16.84 12.17
N PRO A 250 9.36 -17.62 11.64
CA PRO A 250 9.18 -19.05 11.39
C PRO A 250 9.11 -19.89 12.68
N LYS A 251 9.42 -19.31 13.86
CA LYS A 251 9.56 -20.02 15.14
C LYS A 251 8.33 -20.83 15.55
N PHE A 252 7.13 -20.44 15.10
CA PHE A 252 5.87 -21.11 15.43
C PHE A 252 4.96 -21.41 14.21
N GLY A 253 5.44 -21.24 12.97
CA GLY A 253 4.62 -21.47 11.78
C GLY A 253 4.01 -22.89 11.72
N ARG A 254 4.76 -23.91 12.14
CA ARG A 254 4.30 -25.32 12.20
C ARG A 254 3.17 -25.58 13.20
N PHE A 255 3.10 -24.80 14.28
CA PHE A 255 2.05 -24.92 15.29
C PHE A 255 0.68 -24.59 14.68
N TRP A 256 0.58 -23.47 13.96
CA TRP A 256 -0.66 -23.01 13.35
C TRP A 256 -1.20 -23.97 12.30
N TYR A 257 -0.36 -24.58 11.47
CA TYR A 257 -0.79 -25.63 10.52
C TYR A 257 -1.38 -26.85 11.22
N THR A 258 -0.82 -27.22 12.38
CA THR A 258 -1.25 -28.40 13.14
C THR A 258 -2.58 -28.17 13.85
N VAL A 259 -2.81 -26.95 14.38
CA VAL A 259 -4.03 -26.61 15.13
C VAL A 259 -5.20 -26.24 14.21
N THR A 260 -4.95 -25.51 13.12
CA THR A 260 -6.01 -25.07 12.19
C THR A 260 -6.43 -26.16 11.20
N GLY A 261 -5.63 -27.22 11.02
CA GLY A 261 -5.89 -28.27 10.04
C GLY A 261 -5.76 -27.83 8.58
N CYS A 262 -5.25 -26.62 8.34
CA CYS A 262 -5.00 -26.09 7.00
C CYS A 262 -3.90 -26.91 6.30
N LYS A 263 -4.24 -27.53 5.18
CA LYS A 263 -3.24 -28.15 4.29
C LYS A 263 -2.32 -27.05 3.77
N GLN A 264 -1.03 -27.26 3.88
CA GLN A 264 -0.01 -26.39 3.31
C GLN A 264 -0.33 -26.16 1.82
N HIS A 265 -0.74 -24.94 1.46
CA HIS A 265 -0.67 -24.53 0.07
C HIS A 265 0.83 -24.43 -0.23
N GLU A 266 1.34 -25.29 -1.12
CA GLU A 266 2.71 -25.21 -1.62
C GLU A 266 2.89 -23.89 -2.36
N ASN A 267 3.11 -22.80 -1.62
CA ASN A 267 3.66 -21.59 -2.19
C ASN A 267 5.14 -21.84 -2.42
N ASN A 268 5.52 -21.67 -3.69
CA ASN A 268 6.77 -22.05 -4.35
C ASN A 268 8.02 -21.29 -3.83
N ILE A 269 8.05 -20.89 -2.56
CA ILE A 269 9.16 -20.16 -1.94
C ILE A 269 10.20 -21.15 -1.36
N ASP A 270 9.79 -22.38 -1.01
CA ASP A 270 10.69 -23.38 -0.41
C ASP A 270 11.54 -24.18 -1.43
N LYS A 271 11.28 -24.06 -2.74
CA LYS A 271 12.04 -24.81 -3.77
C LYS A 271 13.42 -24.23 -4.09
N ILE A 272 13.80 -23.09 -3.53
CA ILE A 272 15.12 -22.49 -3.77
C ILE A 272 16.13 -22.83 -2.67
N ALA A 273 15.71 -23.29 -1.49
CA ALA A 273 16.63 -23.43 -0.37
C ALA A 273 17.30 -24.80 -0.21
N HIS A 274 16.64 -25.93 -0.51
CA HIS A 274 17.27 -27.24 -0.29
C HIS A 274 16.79 -28.30 -1.30
N GLY A 275 17.72 -28.78 -2.12
CA GLY A 275 17.49 -29.96 -2.96
C GLY A 275 17.30 -31.19 -2.09
N TYR A 276 16.07 -31.70 -2.01
CA TYR A 276 15.76 -33.04 -1.49
C TYR A 276 14.53 -33.62 -2.20
N ASP A 277 14.67 -34.86 -2.64
CA ASP A 277 13.72 -35.65 -3.42
C ASP A 277 12.60 -36.24 -2.53
N PRO A 278 11.30 -36.04 -2.85
CA PRO A 278 10.18 -36.48 -2.02
C PRO A 278 9.70 -37.88 -2.43
N LEU A 279 10.51 -38.89 -2.21
CA LEU A 279 10.07 -40.29 -2.22
C LEU A 279 10.66 -41.01 -1.03
N LEU A 280 9.98 -40.95 0.13
CA LEU A 280 9.91 -42.02 1.13
C LEU A 280 9.09 -41.56 2.34
N GLY A 281 8.08 -42.35 2.72
CA GLY A 281 7.59 -42.41 4.10
C GLY A 281 6.21 -41.83 4.38
N ARG A 282 5.16 -42.51 3.89
CA ARG A 282 3.79 -42.38 4.46
C ARG A 282 3.79 -42.77 5.94
N LYS A 283 3.08 -42.01 6.79
CA LYS A 283 2.36 -42.55 7.95
C LYS A 283 0.96 -41.93 8.04
N LEU A 284 -0.04 -42.81 7.97
CA LEU A 284 -1.46 -42.51 8.21
C LEU A 284 -1.70 -42.15 9.67
N VAL A 285 -2.53 -41.12 9.93
CA VAL A 285 -3.28 -41.00 11.18
C VAL A 285 -4.75 -40.79 10.83
N ARG A 286 -5.59 -41.78 11.18
CA ARG A 286 -7.06 -41.72 11.09
C ARG A 286 -7.57 -40.75 12.15
N LYS A 287 -8.35 -39.74 11.74
CA LYS A 287 -9.19 -38.93 12.65
C LYS A 287 -10.61 -39.49 12.61
N LYS A 288 -11.14 -39.91 13.77
CA LYS A 288 -12.56 -40.19 13.98
C LYS A 288 -13.19 -38.85 14.37
N ILE A 289 -14.11 -38.34 13.56
CA ILE A 289 -14.89 -37.14 13.85
C ILE A 289 -16.19 -37.64 14.50
N GLY A 290 -16.42 -37.26 15.76
CA GLY A 290 -17.70 -37.37 16.44
C GLY A 290 -18.35 -35.99 16.46
N GLN A 291 -19.67 -35.97 16.18
CA GLN A 291 -20.56 -34.82 16.12
C GLN A 291 -20.64 -34.05 17.44
#